data_AF-A0A5C2LIC4-F1
#
_entry.id   AF-A0A5C2LIC4-F1
#
_cell.length_a   1.000
_cell.length_b   1.000
_cell.length_c   1.000
_cell.angle_alpha   90.00
_cell.angle_beta   90.00
_cell.angle_gamma   90.00
#
_symmetry.space_group_name_H-M   'P 1'
#
loop_
_entity.id
_entity.type
_entity.pdbx_description
1 polymer ?
#
loop_
_entity_poly.entity_id
_entity_poly.type
_entity_poly.pdbx_seq_one_letter_code
_entity_poly.pdbx_strand_id
1 'polypeptide(L)'
;MEVIFKDVTNKNELVDSLNSFKFALVIFDMHGGHDYDGHGFLELSGEILYPYELMGLANIPPIVVLSACDTSPADRNHFNAANAFLCAGAKTVLASTYPILSRDAAIYIGRLYKRLRYYLPERILFTKTSLRWSEFITGLNRRVYFDYF
;
A
#
# COMPACT_ATOMS: atom_id res chain seq x y z
N MET A 1 5.24 17.32 -4.82
CA MET A 1 5.02 16.06 -4.10
C MET A 1 6.40 15.55 -3.78
N GLU A 2 6.64 15.37 -2.51
CA GLU A 2 7.89 14.83 -1.98
C GLU A 2 7.74 13.31 -1.87
N VAL A 3 8.80 12.56 -2.15
CA VAL A 3 8.88 11.11 -1.91
C VAL A 3 10.06 10.88 -0.99
N ILE A 4 9.80 10.22 0.12
CA ILE A 4 10.82 9.87 1.11
C ILE A 4 11.00 8.36 1.04
N PHE A 5 12.18 7.92 0.65
CA PHE A 5 12.57 6.52 0.70
C PHE A 5 13.16 6.24 2.07
N LYS A 6 12.74 5.13 2.68
CA LYS A 6 13.21 4.71 3.99
C LYS A 6 13.37 3.20 3.98
N ASP A 7 14.62 2.76 4.10
CA ASP A 7 14.92 1.36 4.37
C ASP A 7 14.76 1.11 5.87
N VAL A 8 14.04 0.05 6.21
CA VAL A 8 13.80 -0.42 7.57
C VAL A 8 14.17 -1.89 7.64
N THR A 9 14.91 -2.26 8.68
CA THR A 9 15.47 -3.63 8.79
C THR A 9 14.81 -4.47 9.87
N ASN A 10 14.04 -3.83 10.77
CA ASN A 10 13.36 -4.49 11.87
C ASN A 10 12.08 -3.75 12.26
N LYS A 11 11.27 -4.39 13.11
CA LYS A 11 9.97 -3.85 13.55
C LYS A 11 10.08 -2.49 14.26
N ASN A 12 11.08 -2.29 15.10
CA ASN A 12 11.21 -1.04 15.87
C ASN A 12 11.50 0.14 14.95
N GLU A 13 12.43 -0.03 13.99
CA GLU A 13 12.72 0.98 12.97
C GLU A 13 11.49 1.34 12.13
N LEU A 14 10.67 0.34 11.81
CA LEU A 14 9.42 0.57 11.09
C LEU A 14 8.42 1.38 11.94
N VAL A 15 8.22 1.01 13.21
CA VAL A 15 7.33 1.72 14.13
C VAL A 15 7.78 3.18 14.29
N ASP A 16 9.06 3.43 14.52
CA ASP A 16 9.62 4.77 14.65
C ASP A 16 9.47 5.60 13.37
N SER A 17 9.68 4.97 12.22
CA SER A 17 9.50 5.61 10.91
C SER A 17 8.03 5.99 10.69
N LEU A 18 7.08 5.11 11.01
CA LEU A 18 5.65 5.40 10.88
C LEU A 18 5.18 6.47 11.88
N ASN A 19 5.70 6.46 13.11
CA ASN A 19 5.33 7.43 14.14
C ASN A 19 5.84 8.86 13.85
N SER A 20 7.00 8.96 13.18
CA SER A 20 7.55 10.24 12.72
C SER A 20 6.94 10.70 11.39
N PHE A 21 6.30 9.82 10.62
CA PHE A 21 5.71 10.11 9.32
C PHE A 21 4.46 10.99 9.43
N LYS A 22 4.39 12.06 8.62
CA LYS A 22 3.29 13.04 8.66
C LYS A 22 2.47 13.09 7.37
N PHE A 23 2.75 12.23 6.41
CA PHE A 23 2.08 12.25 5.11
C PHE A 23 0.90 11.27 5.09
N ALA A 24 -0.03 11.48 4.16
CA ALA A 24 -1.27 10.72 4.09
C ALA A 24 -1.13 9.32 3.47
N LEU A 25 -0.05 9.08 2.71
CA LEU A 25 0.14 7.88 1.91
C LEU A 25 1.48 7.24 2.22
N VAL A 26 1.47 5.94 2.52
CA VAL A 26 2.66 5.09 2.64
C VAL A 26 2.58 3.94 1.65
N ILE A 27 3.74 3.58 1.08
CA ILE A 27 3.89 2.43 0.19
C ILE A 27 4.87 1.47 0.85
N PHE A 28 4.43 0.25 1.10
CA PHE A 28 5.27 -0.86 1.50
C PHE A 28 5.66 -1.62 0.23
N ASP A 29 6.93 -1.52 -0.17
CA ASP A 29 7.50 -2.25 -1.31
C ASP A 29 8.43 -3.33 -0.78
N MET A 30 7.89 -4.54 -0.61
CA MET A 30 8.53 -5.63 0.13
C MET A 30 7.92 -6.99 -0.23
N HIS A 31 8.50 -8.08 0.27
CA HIS A 31 7.85 -9.38 0.18
C HIS A 31 6.67 -9.47 1.15
N GLY A 32 5.64 -10.19 0.72
CA GLY A 32 4.45 -10.46 1.52
C GLY A 32 3.94 -11.86 1.21
N GLY A 33 3.05 -12.33 2.07
CA GLY A 33 2.49 -13.66 1.96
C GLY A 33 1.32 -13.88 2.91
N HIS A 34 0.77 -15.08 2.81
CA HIS A 34 -0.28 -15.53 3.71
C HIS A 34 -0.18 -17.04 3.92
N ASP A 35 -0.02 -17.45 5.18
CA ASP A 35 -0.04 -18.86 5.56
C ASP A 35 -1.38 -19.51 5.23
N TYR A 36 -1.41 -20.81 4.93
CA TYR A 36 -2.65 -21.48 4.48
C TYR A 36 -3.85 -21.26 5.42
N ASP A 37 -3.66 -21.52 6.72
CA ASP A 37 -4.65 -21.28 7.78
C ASP A 37 -4.16 -20.28 8.84
N GLY A 38 -3.07 -19.56 8.56
CA GLY A 38 -2.41 -18.69 9.52
C GLY A 38 -2.65 -17.21 9.23
N HIS A 39 -1.56 -16.43 9.30
CA HIS A 39 -1.61 -14.98 9.27
C HIS A 39 -1.05 -14.43 7.95
N GLY A 40 -1.59 -13.31 7.49
CA GLY A 40 -0.93 -12.48 6.49
C GLY A 40 0.30 -11.80 7.09
N PHE A 41 1.38 -11.78 6.32
CA PHE A 41 2.67 -11.25 6.78
C PHE A 41 3.37 -10.41 5.71
N LEU A 42 4.35 -9.65 6.18
CA LEU A 42 5.33 -8.93 5.38
C LEU A 42 6.74 -9.34 5.83
N GLU A 43 7.72 -9.29 4.94
CA GLU A 43 9.10 -9.61 5.30
C GLU A 43 9.94 -8.34 5.47
N LEU A 44 10.63 -8.24 6.61
CA LEU A 44 11.58 -7.17 6.96
C LEU A 44 12.98 -7.78 7.08
N SER A 45 13.79 -7.70 6.03
CA SER A 45 15.22 -8.09 6.07
C SER A 45 15.52 -9.43 6.78
N GLY A 46 14.72 -10.47 6.51
CA GLY A 46 14.87 -11.80 7.11
C GLY A 46 14.03 -12.05 8.36
N GLU A 47 13.32 -11.03 8.86
CA GLU A 47 12.29 -11.15 9.89
C GLU A 47 10.89 -11.15 9.29
N ILE A 48 9.97 -11.86 9.95
CA ILE A 48 8.54 -11.80 9.63
C ILE A 48 7.90 -10.70 10.46
N LEU A 49 7.24 -9.76 9.79
CA LEU A 49 6.34 -8.79 10.40
C LEU A 49 4.92 -9.26 10.20
N TYR A 50 4.18 -9.39 11.30
CA TYR A 50 2.73 -9.50 11.19
C TYR A 50 2.11 -8.11 11.37
N PRO A 51 1.40 -7.55 10.37
CA PRO A 51 0.94 -6.17 10.45
C PRO A 51 -0.02 -5.87 11.62
N TYR A 52 -0.68 -6.88 12.19
CA TYR A 52 -1.51 -6.69 13.38
C TYR A 52 -0.70 -6.27 14.61
N GLU A 53 0.60 -6.59 14.66
CA GLU A 53 1.49 -6.17 15.75
C GLU A 53 1.72 -4.66 15.76
N LEU A 54 1.44 -3.95 14.66
CA LEU A 54 1.55 -2.49 14.58
C LEU A 54 0.37 -1.79 15.27
N MET A 55 -0.71 -2.51 15.56
CA MET A 55 -1.93 -1.95 16.14
C MET A 55 -1.64 -1.38 17.53
N GLY A 56 -1.92 -0.08 17.71
CA GLY A 56 -1.65 0.64 18.96
C GLY A 56 -0.17 0.98 19.20
N LEU A 57 0.75 0.54 18.34
CA LEU A 57 2.18 0.86 18.42
C LEU A 57 2.62 1.90 17.37
N ALA A 58 2.06 1.83 16.16
CA ALA A 58 2.41 2.71 15.05
C ALA A 58 1.24 3.58 14.59
N ASN A 59 1.55 4.83 14.21
CA ASN A 59 0.61 5.74 13.56
C ASN A 59 0.49 5.38 12.07
N ILE A 60 -0.47 4.51 11.73
CA ILE A 60 -0.70 4.09 10.35
C ILE A 60 -1.29 5.24 9.51
N PRO A 61 -0.66 5.62 8.38
CA PRO A 61 -1.22 6.62 7.48
C PRO A 61 -2.58 6.20 6.91
N PRO A 62 -3.48 7.15 6.61
CA PRO A 62 -4.84 6.82 6.16
C PRO A 62 -4.87 6.07 4.83
N ILE A 63 -3.85 6.21 3.97
CA ILE A 63 -3.72 5.48 2.71
C ILE A 63 -2.49 4.58 2.78
N VAL A 64 -2.72 3.26 2.73
CA VAL A 64 -1.66 2.25 2.67
C VAL A 64 -1.68 1.60 1.30
N VAL A 65 -0.52 1.42 0.70
CA VAL A 65 -0.34 0.64 -0.54
C VAL A 65 0.66 -0.48 -0.24
N LEU A 66 0.25 -1.72 -0.51
CA LEU A 66 1.07 -2.91 -0.33
C LEU A 66 1.52 -3.40 -1.72
N SER A 67 2.74 -3.02 -2.11
CA SER A 67 3.46 -3.57 -3.25
C SER A 67 4.16 -4.85 -2.79
N ALA A 68 3.36 -5.89 -2.54
CA ALA A 68 3.80 -7.16 -2.00
C ALA A 68 2.84 -8.28 -2.45
N CYS A 69 3.25 -9.55 -2.40
CA CYS A 69 2.39 -10.69 -2.78
C CYS A 69 1.36 -11.03 -1.69
N ASP A 70 0.22 -11.60 -2.10
CA ASP A 70 -0.81 -12.23 -1.24
C ASP A 70 -1.19 -11.43 0.03
N THR A 71 -1.36 -10.11 -0.13
CA THR A 71 -1.68 -9.22 1.01
C THR A 71 -3.18 -9.10 1.30
N SER A 72 -4.02 -9.49 0.34
CA SER A 72 -5.47 -9.70 0.47
C SER A 72 -5.92 -10.86 -0.44
N PRO A 73 -5.44 -12.08 -0.18
CA PRO A 73 -5.67 -13.25 -1.03
C PRO A 73 -7.14 -13.67 -1.11
N ALA A 74 -7.56 -14.24 -2.24
CA ALA A 74 -8.92 -14.74 -2.44
C ALA A 74 -9.13 -16.18 -1.94
N ASP A 75 -8.05 -16.94 -1.78
CA ASP A 75 -8.03 -18.37 -1.46
C ASP A 75 -7.50 -18.66 -0.04
N ARG A 76 -7.49 -17.65 0.83
CA ARG A 76 -7.08 -17.76 2.24
C ARG A 76 -8.12 -17.13 3.17
N ASN A 77 -7.85 -17.19 4.47
CA ASN A 77 -8.72 -16.62 5.49
C ASN A 77 -8.68 -15.07 5.51
N HIS A 78 -9.52 -14.48 6.35
CA HIS A 78 -9.65 -13.02 6.47
C HIS A 78 -8.53 -12.36 7.28
N PHE A 79 -7.66 -13.13 7.92
CA PHE A 79 -6.59 -12.65 8.78
C PHE A 79 -5.35 -12.24 7.96
N ASN A 80 -5.57 -11.39 6.96
CA ASN A 80 -4.57 -10.96 6.00
C ASN A 80 -3.95 -9.58 6.34
N ALA A 81 -2.84 -9.26 5.67
CA ALA A 81 -2.10 -8.01 5.88
C ALA A 81 -2.97 -6.76 5.67
N ALA A 82 -3.82 -6.76 4.63
CA ALA A 82 -4.68 -5.62 4.32
C ALA A 82 -5.68 -5.33 5.45
N ASN A 83 -6.36 -6.36 5.96
CA ASN A 83 -7.29 -6.23 7.08
C ASN A 83 -6.58 -5.80 8.35
N ALA A 84 -5.36 -6.30 8.61
CA ALA A 84 -4.57 -5.85 9.75
C ALA A 84 -4.25 -4.34 9.69
N PHE A 85 -3.89 -3.79 8.52
CA PHE A 85 -3.69 -2.34 8.36
C PHE A 85 -4.98 -1.53 8.52
N LEU A 86 -6.12 -2.05 8.04
CA LEU A 86 -7.42 -1.42 8.28
C LEU A 86 -7.73 -1.35 9.79
N CYS A 87 -7.54 -2.46 10.51
CA CYS A 87 -7.71 -2.50 11.96
C CYS A 87 -6.71 -1.59 12.70
N ALA A 88 -5.50 -1.43 12.17
CA ALA A 88 -4.47 -0.54 12.72
C ALA A 88 -4.69 0.96 12.38
N GLY A 89 -5.77 1.31 11.66
CA GLY A 89 -6.22 2.69 11.51
C GLY A 89 -6.19 3.24 10.07
N ALA A 90 -5.68 2.48 9.10
CA ALA A 90 -5.76 2.87 7.70
C ALA A 90 -7.23 3.05 7.27
N LYS A 91 -7.51 4.04 6.42
CA LYS A 91 -8.85 4.26 5.85
C LYS A 91 -9.06 3.49 4.55
N THR A 92 -7.96 3.20 3.86
CA THR A 92 -7.95 2.39 2.65
C THR A 92 -6.62 1.67 2.56
N VAL A 93 -6.67 0.44 2.06
CA VAL A 93 -5.50 -0.35 1.73
C VAL A 93 -5.63 -0.78 0.27
N LEU A 94 -4.61 -0.50 -0.53
CA LEU A 94 -4.45 -1.10 -1.84
C LEU A 94 -3.55 -2.33 -1.69
N ALA A 95 -4.10 -3.50 -2.01
CA ALA A 95 -3.47 -4.80 -1.75
C ALA A 95 -3.52 -5.70 -2.98
N SER A 96 -2.77 -6.79 -2.94
CA SER A 96 -2.69 -7.82 -3.97
C SER A 96 -3.51 -9.05 -3.58
N THR A 97 -4.23 -9.60 -4.55
CA THR A 97 -5.01 -10.84 -4.38
C THR A 97 -4.22 -12.11 -4.70
N TYR A 98 -3.15 -11.96 -5.48
CA TYR A 98 -2.30 -13.04 -5.97
C TYR A 98 -0.84 -12.60 -5.95
N PRO A 99 0.12 -13.51 -6.15
CA PRO A 99 1.51 -13.14 -6.35
C PRO A 99 1.66 -12.17 -7.53
N ILE A 100 2.46 -11.12 -7.32
CA ILE A 100 2.74 -10.08 -8.31
C ILE A 100 4.19 -10.15 -8.76
N LEU A 101 4.45 -9.87 -10.03
CA LEU A 101 5.80 -9.71 -10.54
C LEU A 101 6.36 -8.36 -10.10
N SER A 102 7.55 -8.36 -9.51
CA SER A 102 8.19 -7.16 -8.96
C SER A 102 8.36 -6.03 -9.99
N ARG A 103 8.66 -6.37 -11.25
CA ARG A 103 8.72 -5.39 -12.36
C ARG A 103 7.37 -4.71 -12.60
N ASP A 104 6.29 -5.48 -12.65
CA ASP A 104 4.96 -4.95 -12.94
C ASP A 104 4.41 -4.14 -11.75
N ALA A 105 4.71 -4.59 -10.53
CA ALA A 105 4.44 -3.86 -9.30
C ALA A 105 5.13 -2.49 -9.32
N ALA A 106 6.42 -2.43 -9.63
CA ALA A 106 7.17 -1.17 -9.75
C ALA A 106 6.59 -0.24 -10.84
N ILE A 107 6.19 -0.78 -11.99
CA ILE A 107 5.51 -0.01 -13.05
C ILE A 107 4.18 0.55 -12.53
N TYR A 108 3.39 -0.26 -11.82
CA TYR A 108 2.13 0.17 -11.23
C TYR A 108 2.32 1.31 -10.23
N ILE A 109 3.29 1.19 -9.31
CA ILE A 109 3.64 2.24 -8.34
C ILE A 109 4.11 3.51 -9.05
N GLY A 110 4.93 3.39 -10.10
CA GLY A 110 5.35 4.51 -10.93
C GLY A 110 4.17 5.22 -11.60
N ARG A 111 3.18 4.48 -12.10
CA ARG A 111 1.94 5.04 -12.67
C ARG A 111 1.07 5.71 -11.61
N LEU A 112 0.94 5.12 -10.43
CA LEU A 112 0.26 5.73 -9.28
C LEU A 112 0.92 7.06 -8.91
N TYR A 113 2.25 7.09 -8.80
CA TYR A 113 3.02 8.29 -8.51
C TYR A 113 2.78 9.40 -9.56
N LYS A 114 2.89 9.09 -10.86
CA LYS A 114 2.60 10.06 -11.93
C LYS A 114 1.17 10.59 -11.84
N ARG A 115 0.20 9.72 -11.54
CA ARG A 115 -1.20 10.11 -11.41
C ARG A 115 -1.46 11.01 -10.20
N LEU A 116 -0.79 10.76 -9.07
CA LEU A 116 -0.83 11.62 -7.89
C LEU A 116 -0.16 12.98 -8.16
N ARG A 117 0.97 12.98 -8.87
CA ARG A 117 1.75 14.20 -9.14
C ARG A 117 1.12 15.13 -10.18
N TYR A 118 0.60 14.57 -11.27
CA TYR A 118 0.16 15.34 -12.44
C TYR A 118 -1.37 15.34 -12.59
N TYR A 119 -2.00 14.15 -12.62
CA TYR A 119 -3.43 14.05 -12.89
C TYR A 119 -4.32 14.56 -11.75
N LEU A 120 -4.01 14.21 -10.50
CA LEU A 120 -4.87 14.55 -9.36
C LEU A 120 -5.02 16.07 -9.18
N PRO A 121 -3.94 16.89 -9.17
CA PRO A 121 -4.08 18.34 -9.08
C PRO A 121 -4.88 18.93 -10.23
N GLU A 122 -4.58 18.53 -11.48
CA GLU A 122 -5.30 19.02 -12.67
C GLU A 122 -6.79 18.69 -12.60
N ARG A 123 -7.14 17.44 -12.22
CA ARG A 123 -8.53 17.00 -12.10
C ARG A 123 -9.30 17.81 -11.06
N ILE A 124 -8.71 18.04 -9.89
CA ILE A 124 -9.33 18.82 -8.82
C ILE A 124 -9.49 20.29 -9.23
N LEU A 125 -8.45 20.89 -9.81
CA LEU A 125 -8.47 22.30 -10.24
C LEU A 125 -9.46 22.56 -11.38
N PHE A 126 -9.52 21.65 -12.37
CA PHE A 126 -10.40 21.78 -13.53
C PHE A 126 -11.88 21.58 -13.16
N THR A 127 -12.19 20.56 -12.37
CA THR A 127 -13.58 20.25 -12.02
C THR A 127 -14.11 21.03 -10.82
N LYS A 128 -13.22 21.53 -9.97
CA LYS A 128 -13.55 22.12 -8.67
C LYS A 128 -14.38 21.19 -7.77
N THR A 129 -14.22 19.87 -7.94
CA THR A 129 -14.90 18.84 -7.15
C THR A 129 -13.88 17.89 -6.52
N SER A 130 -14.23 17.33 -5.37
CA SER A 130 -13.44 16.27 -4.74
C SER A 130 -13.52 14.98 -5.56
N LEU A 131 -12.38 14.33 -5.79
CA LEU A 131 -12.33 13.01 -6.44
C LEU A 131 -12.39 11.90 -5.38
N ARG A 132 -13.27 10.91 -5.57
CA ARG A 132 -13.30 9.75 -4.67
C ARG A 132 -12.06 8.89 -4.88
N TRP A 133 -11.46 8.40 -3.80
CA TRP A 133 -10.29 7.52 -3.86
C TRP A 133 -10.54 6.27 -4.72
N SER A 134 -11.71 5.65 -4.57
CA SER A 134 -12.09 4.48 -5.38
C SER A 134 -12.19 4.79 -6.88
N GLU A 135 -12.68 5.97 -7.25
CA GLU A 135 -12.70 6.44 -8.65
C GLU A 135 -11.28 6.67 -9.18
N PHE A 136 -10.42 7.30 -8.35
CA PHE A 136 -9.03 7.55 -8.67
C PHE A 136 -8.26 6.25 -8.97
N ILE A 137 -8.39 5.25 -8.08
CA ILE A 137 -7.74 3.94 -8.22
C ILE A 137 -8.37 3.09 -9.31
N THR A 138 -9.70 3.09 -9.46
CA THR A 138 -10.36 2.40 -10.58
C THR A 138 -9.87 2.95 -11.92
N GLY A 139 -9.72 4.27 -12.03
CA GLY A 139 -9.17 4.92 -13.21
C GLY A 139 -7.70 4.59 -13.47
N LEU A 140 -6.90 4.32 -12.43
CA LEU A 140 -5.55 3.78 -12.56
C LEU A 140 -5.61 2.33 -13.08
N ASN A 141 -6.34 1.43 -12.40
CA ASN A 141 -6.45 0.01 -12.73
C ASN A 141 -6.89 -0.23 -14.18
N ARG A 142 -7.88 0.54 -14.66
CA ARG A 142 -8.34 0.46 -16.05
C ARG A 142 -7.25 0.82 -17.05
N ARG A 143 -6.29 1.68 -16.68
CA ARG A 143 -5.17 2.12 -17.54
C ARG A 143 -3.88 1.34 -17.32
N VAL A 144 -3.86 0.36 -16.41
CA VAL A 144 -2.67 -0.52 -16.24
C VAL A 144 -2.41 -1.33 -17.52
N TYR A 145 -3.46 -1.64 -18.29
CA TYR A 145 -3.36 -2.42 -19.53
C TYR A 145 -3.39 -1.60 -20.82
N PHE A 146 -3.48 -0.25 -20.72
CA PHE A 146 -3.40 0.62 -21.90
C PHE A 146 -2.06 1.36 -21.88
N ASP A 147 -1.13 0.90 -22.73
CA ASP A 147 0.27 1.33 -22.77
C ASP A 147 0.55 2.63 -23.54
N TYR A 148 -0.47 3.36 -23.97
CA TYR A 148 -0.29 4.56 -24.78
C TYR A 148 -0.86 5.78 -24.07
N PHE A 149 0.00 6.53 -23.36
CA PHE A 149 0.04 8.01 -23.27
C PHE A 149 1.35 8.45 -22.61
#